data_AF-A0A8D8NG52-F1
#
_entry.id   AF-A0A8D8NG52-F1
#
_cell.length_a   1.000
_cell.length_b   1.000
_cell.length_c   1.000
_cell.angle_alpha   90.00
_cell.angle_beta   90.00
_cell.angle_gamma   90.00
#
_symmetry.space_group_name_H-M   'P 1'
#
loop_
_entity.id
_entity.type
_entity.pdbx_description
1 polymer ?
#
loop_
_entity_poly.entity_id
_entity_poly.type
_entity_poly.pdbx_seq_one_letter_code
_entity_poly.pdbx_strand_id
1 'polypeptide(L)'
;IMIAGKSLQVLFYFAVWQFTSAFSAESPNQSDVSARNLNFNLPQTCSQSTQQNSGIQLIHPQPGFSEPFGVFCDQEYEGGGWIVIQNRFNGSVHFYRDWNDYERGFGNLNGEFWLGLSKIHELTYSRRYELLVLLEDWEGVQAVARYSDFLVAGPKEKYMLRSLGNFSGSAGDSLMEYHLAT
;
A
#
# COMPACT_ATOMS: atom_id res chain seq x y z
N ILE A 1 -2.51 13.12 6.50
CA ILE A 1 -3.80 13.36 5.82
C ILE A 1 -4.93 12.73 6.63
N MET A 2 -5.66 13.53 7.42
CA MET A 2 -7.06 13.25 7.75
C MET A 2 -7.87 14.32 7.03
N ILE A 3 -8.51 13.99 5.91
CA ILE A 3 -9.49 14.88 5.29
C ILE A 3 -10.79 14.68 6.06
N ALA A 4 -11.02 15.55 7.05
CA ALA A 4 -12.23 15.57 7.84
C ALA A 4 -13.38 16.17 7.01
N GLY A 5 -13.95 15.37 6.10
CA GLY A 5 -15.02 15.80 5.21
C GLY A 5 -15.38 14.73 4.19
N LYS A 6 -16.31 13.84 4.58
CA LYS A 6 -17.16 12.93 3.76
C LYS A 6 -16.58 12.35 2.46
N SER A 7 -16.39 11.02 2.44
CA SER A 7 -16.10 10.14 1.29
C SER A 7 -15.29 10.75 0.14
N LEU A 8 -13.96 10.66 0.25
CA LEU A 8 -13.06 10.62 -0.90
C LEU A 8 -12.52 9.17 -1.00
N GLN A 9 -12.88 8.45 -2.06
CA GLN A 9 -12.16 7.24 -2.48
C GLN A 9 -10.69 7.60 -2.74
N VAL A 10 -9.76 6.64 -2.58
CA VAL A 10 -8.33 6.83 -2.90
C VAL A 10 -7.64 5.47 -3.14
N LEU A 11 -7.41 5.06 -4.39
CA LEU A 11 -6.84 3.74 -4.71
C LEU A 11 -5.44 3.85 -5.37
N PHE A 12 -4.40 3.45 -4.62
CA PHE A 12 -2.96 3.58 -4.93
C PHE A 12 -2.32 2.25 -5.36
N TYR A 13 -1.34 2.19 -6.27
CA TYR A 13 -1.15 0.96 -7.07
C TYR A 13 0.15 0.91 -7.98
N PHE A 14 0.75 -0.27 -8.36
CA PHE A 14 2.22 -0.35 -8.71
C PHE A 14 2.82 -1.53 -9.55
N ALA A 15 3.89 -1.28 -10.34
CA ALA A 15 4.79 -2.31 -10.93
C ALA A 15 6.28 -1.89 -11.21
N VAL A 16 7.30 -2.70 -10.85
CA VAL A 16 8.75 -2.50 -11.21
C VAL A 16 9.59 -3.82 -11.27
N TRP A 17 10.67 -3.81 -12.08
CA TRP A 17 11.71 -4.83 -12.35
C TRP A 17 12.76 -5.09 -11.22
N GLN A 18 13.61 -6.13 -11.37
CA GLN A 18 14.55 -6.66 -10.35
C GLN A 18 16.07 -6.48 -10.63
N PHE A 19 16.89 -6.53 -9.57
CA PHE A 19 18.22 -7.18 -9.53
C PHE A 19 18.58 -7.66 -8.09
N THR A 20 19.50 -8.63 -7.94
CA THR A 20 19.67 -9.45 -6.71
C THR A 20 21.12 -9.54 -6.17
N SER A 21 21.30 -9.74 -4.85
CA SER A 21 22.40 -10.56 -4.28
C SER A 21 22.06 -11.06 -2.85
N ALA A 22 22.78 -12.07 -2.33
CA ALA A 22 22.27 -13.01 -1.32
C ALA A 22 23.12 -13.15 -0.03
N PHE A 23 22.55 -13.81 0.99
CA PHE A 23 23.21 -14.22 2.24
C PHE A 23 22.74 -15.63 2.68
N SER A 24 23.55 -16.38 3.44
CA SER A 24 23.33 -17.81 3.79
C SER A 24 22.72 -18.04 5.18
N ALA A 25 22.07 -19.19 5.41
CA ALA A 25 21.50 -19.59 6.71
C ALA A 25 21.47 -21.12 6.95
N GLU A 26 21.56 -21.56 8.22
CA GLU A 26 21.43 -22.95 8.70
C GLU A 26 20.06 -23.65 8.43
N SER A 27 20.05 -24.99 8.50
CA SER A 27 18.92 -25.84 8.12
C SER A 27 17.73 -25.86 9.12
N PRO A 28 16.48 -25.67 8.68
CA PRO A 28 15.28 -25.76 9.53
C PRO A 28 14.62 -27.16 9.55
N ASN A 29 13.71 -27.35 10.52
CA ASN A 29 12.91 -28.57 10.71
C ASN A 29 11.85 -28.78 9.61
N GLN A 30 11.39 -30.01 9.36
CA GLN A 30 10.50 -30.38 8.24
C GLN A 30 9.21 -29.54 8.15
N SER A 31 8.59 -29.21 9.28
CA SER A 31 7.40 -28.34 9.35
C SER A 31 7.72 -26.86 9.09
N ASP A 32 8.87 -26.39 9.59
CA ASP A 32 9.39 -25.04 9.30
C ASP A 32 9.80 -24.91 7.84
N VAL A 33 10.34 -25.97 7.21
CA VAL A 33 10.69 -25.99 5.79
C VAL A 33 9.44 -25.77 4.94
N SER A 34 8.31 -26.41 5.29
CA SER A 34 7.02 -26.16 4.62
C SER A 34 6.56 -24.71 4.76
N ALA A 35 6.55 -24.16 5.99
CA ALA A 35 6.11 -22.79 6.24
C ALA A 35 7.04 -21.74 5.61
N ARG A 36 8.37 -21.91 5.72
CA ARG A 36 9.38 -21.05 5.08
C ARG A 36 9.28 -21.11 3.56
N ASN A 37 9.13 -22.30 2.96
CA ASN A 37 8.96 -22.42 1.51
C ASN A 37 7.66 -21.77 1.03
N LEU A 38 6.56 -21.82 1.80
CA LEU A 38 5.36 -21.05 1.49
C LEU A 38 5.66 -19.54 1.57
N ASN A 39 6.27 -19.07 2.65
CA ASN A 39 6.63 -17.65 2.83
C ASN A 39 7.56 -17.13 1.71
N PHE A 40 8.53 -17.89 1.22
CA PHE A 40 9.39 -17.49 0.11
C PHE A 40 8.72 -17.52 -1.28
N ASN A 41 7.60 -18.24 -1.43
CA ASN A 41 6.83 -18.34 -2.67
C ASN A 41 5.63 -17.38 -2.74
N LEU A 42 5.40 -16.56 -1.70
CA LEU A 42 4.37 -15.52 -1.74
C LEU A 42 4.76 -14.39 -2.70
N PRO A 43 3.80 -13.82 -3.45
CA PRO A 43 4.06 -12.64 -4.27
C PRO A 43 4.47 -11.47 -3.37
N GLN A 44 5.45 -10.68 -3.80
CA GLN A 44 5.93 -9.53 -3.01
C GLN A 44 5.07 -8.27 -3.21
N THR A 45 4.23 -8.27 -4.25
CA THR A 45 3.33 -7.19 -4.66
C THR A 45 2.19 -7.77 -5.48
N CYS A 46 1.05 -7.08 -5.57
CA CYS A 46 -0.11 -7.51 -6.37
C CYS A 46 0.23 -7.72 -7.86
N SER A 47 1.19 -6.97 -8.42
CA SER A 47 1.68 -7.11 -9.81
C SER A 47 2.51 -8.37 -10.07
N GLN A 48 2.86 -9.13 -9.03
CA GLN A 48 3.46 -10.46 -9.13
C GLN A 48 2.43 -11.58 -8.87
N SER A 49 1.16 -11.24 -8.61
CA SER A 49 0.13 -12.23 -8.33
C SER A 49 -0.27 -13.01 -9.58
N THR A 50 -0.58 -14.29 -9.40
CA THR A 50 -1.19 -15.15 -10.43
C THR A 50 -2.71 -15.04 -10.45
N GLN A 51 -3.33 -14.34 -9.49
CA GLN A 51 -4.77 -14.13 -9.45
C GLN A 51 -5.17 -12.95 -10.34
N GLN A 52 -6.09 -13.18 -11.27
CA GLN A 52 -6.57 -12.15 -12.22
C GLN A 52 -7.75 -11.32 -11.70
N ASN A 53 -8.37 -11.71 -10.58
CA ASN A 53 -9.51 -11.00 -10.01
C ASN A 53 -9.06 -10.16 -8.81
N SER A 54 -9.71 -9.01 -8.64
CA SER A 54 -9.54 -8.15 -7.46
C SER A 54 -9.96 -8.87 -6.18
N GLY A 55 -9.24 -8.65 -5.07
CA GLY A 55 -9.54 -9.28 -3.78
C GLY A 55 -8.39 -9.25 -2.77
N ILE A 56 -8.63 -9.83 -1.60
CA ILE A 56 -7.62 -9.93 -0.54
C ILE A 56 -6.59 -11.00 -0.90
N GLN A 57 -5.31 -10.62 -0.85
CA GLN A 57 -4.18 -11.52 -1.12
C GLN A 57 -3.12 -11.36 -0.04
N LEU A 58 -2.44 -12.46 0.30
CA LEU A 58 -1.30 -12.46 1.22
C LEU A 58 -0.03 -12.18 0.42
N ILE A 59 0.68 -11.11 0.76
CA ILE A 59 1.94 -10.72 0.11
C ILE A 59 3.12 -10.74 1.09
N HIS A 60 4.33 -10.85 0.58
CA HIS A 60 5.57 -10.84 1.37
C HIS A 60 6.59 -9.85 0.78
N PRO A 61 6.52 -8.55 1.11
CA PRO A 61 7.36 -7.53 0.49
C PRO A 61 8.87 -7.72 0.69
N GLN A 62 9.28 -8.15 1.89
CA GLN A 62 10.69 -8.35 2.26
C GLN A 62 10.97 -9.74 2.86
N PRO A 63 11.00 -10.82 2.02
CA PRO A 63 11.20 -12.18 2.50
C PRO A 63 12.48 -12.36 3.32
N GLY A 64 12.32 -12.82 4.56
CA GLY A 64 13.42 -13.01 5.52
C GLY A 64 13.71 -11.80 6.43
N PHE A 65 13.00 -10.67 6.25
CA PHE A 65 13.12 -9.47 7.09
C PHE A 65 11.81 -9.14 7.82
N SER A 66 10.65 -9.48 7.25
CA SER A 66 9.32 -9.26 7.80
C SER A 66 8.48 -10.55 7.79
N GLU A 67 7.26 -10.47 8.32
CA GLU A 67 6.23 -11.50 8.15
C GLU A 67 5.25 -11.06 7.05
N PRO A 68 4.68 -12.00 6.26
CA PRO A 68 3.73 -11.66 5.21
C PRO A 68 2.42 -11.11 5.78
N PHE A 69 1.75 -10.24 5.02
CA PHE A 69 0.49 -9.62 5.44
C PHE A 69 -0.53 -9.50 4.30
N GLY A 70 -1.80 -9.42 4.68
CA GLY A 70 -2.91 -9.27 3.75
C GLY A 70 -3.03 -7.83 3.23
N VAL A 71 -3.23 -7.70 1.92
CA VAL A 71 -3.62 -6.47 1.24
C VAL A 71 -4.83 -6.72 0.36
N PHE A 72 -5.55 -5.66 -0.02
CA PHE A 72 -6.49 -5.76 -1.14
C PHE A 72 -5.74 -5.43 -2.43
N CYS A 73 -5.67 -6.41 -3.33
CA CYS A 73 -5.20 -6.22 -4.69
C CYS A 73 -6.38 -5.87 -5.59
N ASP A 74 -6.31 -4.76 -6.29
CA ASP A 74 -7.13 -4.54 -7.47
C ASP A 74 -6.37 -5.06 -8.69
N GLN A 75 -7.08 -5.80 -9.54
CA GLN A 75 -6.53 -6.43 -10.74
C GLN A 75 -7.23 -5.92 -12.03
N GLU A 76 -8.10 -4.92 -11.90
CA GLU A 76 -8.99 -4.41 -12.94
C GLU A 76 -8.60 -2.99 -13.40
N TYR A 77 -8.27 -2.10 -12.45
CA TYR A 77 -7.84 -0.74 -12.74
C TYR A 77 -6.50 -0.74 -13.51
N GLU A 78 -6.43 0.01 -14.61
CA GLU A 78 -5.23 0.19 -15.47
C GLU A 78 -4.37 -1.07 -15.70
N GLY A 79 -4.99 -2.25 -15.84
CA GLY A 79 -4.32 -3.48 -16.24
C GLY A 79 -3.78 -4.37 -15.11
N GLY A 80 -4.14 -4.11 -13.85
CA GLY A 80 -3.89 -5.06 -12.77
C GLY A 80 -2.49 -4.99 -12.12
N GLY A 81 -2.40 -5.45 -10.88
CA GLY A 81 -1.19 -5.42 -10.07
C GLY A 81 -1.15 -4.36 -8.97
N TRP A 82 -2.30 -3.78 -8.67
CA TRP A 82 -2.51 -2.47 -8.09
C TRP A 82 -2.84 -2.68 -6.55
N ILE A 83 -2.00 -2.23 -5.56
CA ILE A 83 -2.16 -2.47 -4.07
C ILE A 83 -2.90 -1.36 -3.27
N VAL A 84 -4.16 -1.58 -2.90
CA VAL A 84 -4.94 -0.59 -2.12
C VAL A 84 -4.44 -0.43 -0.68
N ILE A 85 -4.00 0.78 -0.31
CA ILE A 85 -3.56 1.12 1.08
C ILE A 85 -4.63 1.87 1.92
N GLN A 86 -5.69 2.37 1.28
CA GLN A 86 -6.76 3.15 1.91
C GLN A 86 -8.04 2.98 1.07
N ASN A 87 -9.22 2.90 1.67
CA ASN A 87 -10.49 2.96 0.92
C ASN A 87 -11.62 3.63 1.73
N ARG A 88 -12.34 4.61 1.13
CA ARG A 88 -13.56 5.26 1.67
C ARG A 88 -14.66 5.26 0.63
N PHE A 89 -15.88 4.88 0.97
CA PHE A 89 -17.02 5.02 0.05
C PHE A 89 -18.34 5.32 0.78
N ASN A 90 -18.59 4.72 1.96
CA ASN A 90 -19.88 4.81 2.65
C ASN A 90 -19.81 5.35 4.09
N GLY A 91 -18.62 5.67 4.62
CA GLY A 91 -18.44 6.14 6.00
C GLY A 91 -18.66 5.08 7.09
N SER A 92 -18.72 3.79 6.73
CA SER A 92 -18.95 2.69 7.68
C SER A 92 -17.82 2.50 8.69
N VAL A 93 -16.61 3.02 8.42
CA VAL A 93 -15.50 3.00 9.36
C VAL A 93 -15.15 4.41 9.82
N HIS A 94 -15.04 4.58 11.14
CA HIS A 94 -14.52 5.80 11.73
C HIS A 94 -13.00 5.91 11.52
N PHE A 95 -12.54 7.01 10.91
CA PHE A 95 -11.12 7.32 10.70
C PHE A 95 -10.56 8.29 11.75
N TYR A 96 -11.40 8.88 12.61
CA TYR A 96 -10.90 9.60 13.79
C TYR A 96 -10.39 8.58 14.82
N ARG A 97 -9.07 8.34 14.78
CA ARG A 97 -8.36 7.26 15.47
C ARG A 97 -7.09 7.76 16.14
N ASP A 98 -6.59 6.99 17.09
CA ASP A 98 -5.29 7.27 17.73
C ASP A 98 -4.11 6.85 16.84
N TRP A 99 -2.90 7.17 17.31
CA TRP A 99 -1.66 6.86 16.61
C TRP A 99 -1.43 5.35 16.40
N ASN A 100 -1.76 4.52 17.40
CA ASN A 100 -1.52 3.08 17.35
C ASN A 100 -2.46 2.38 16.36
N ASP A 101 -3.68 2.88 16.19
CA ASP A 101 -4.59 2.46 15.14
C ASP A 101 -4.05 2.84 13.75
N TYR A 102 -3.56 4.08 13.58
CA TYR A 102 -2.93 4.50 12.31
C TYR A 102 -1.64 3.74 11.99
N GLU A 103 -0.86 3.34 12.98
CA GLU A 103 0.37 2.57 12.81
C GLU A 103 0.09 1.13 12.36
N ARG A 104 -0.86 0.44 13.01
CA ARG A 104 -1.22 -0.96 12.75
C ARG A 104 -2.18 -1.17 11.56
N GLY A 105 -3.03 -0.18 11.28
CA GLY A 105 -4.14 -0.28 10.34
C GLY A 105 -5.46 -0.65 11.03
N PHE A 106 -6.58 -0.29 10.39
CA PHE A 106 -7.94 -0.50 10.88
C PHE A 106 -8.96 -0.60 9.74
N GLY A 107 -10.15 -1.12 10.04
CA GLY A 107 -11.22 -1.34 9.05
C GLY A 107 -11.21 -2.76 8.49
N ASN A 108 -11.75 -2.95 7.29
CA ASN A 108 -11.84 -4.24 6.61
C ASN A 108 -11.32 -4.11 5.17
N LEU A 109 -10.40 -4.98 4.75
CA LEU A 109 -9.83 -4.96 3.40
C LEU A 109 -10.89 -5.16 2.29
N ASN A 110 -12.02 -5.80 2.58
CA ASN A 110 -13.18 -5.90 1.67
C ASN A 110 -14.18 -4.73 1.80
N GLY A 111 -13.78 -3.62 2.42
CA GLY A 111 -14.64 -2.49 2.74
C GLY A 111 -13.85 -1.20 2.93
N GLU A 112 -14.25 -0.35 3.88
CA GLU A 112 -13.43 0.82 4.24
C GLU A 112 -12.27 0.40 5.15
N PHE A 113 -11.06 0.89 4.86
CA PHE A 113 -9.89 0.60 5.68
C PHE A 113 -8.74 1.60 5.53
N TRP A 114 -7.83 1.52 6.49
CA TRP A 114 -6.47 2.06 6.42
C TRP A 114 -5.49 0.89 6.64
N LEU A 115 -4.56 0.67 5.71
CA LEU A 115 -3.69 -0.52 5.75
C LEU A 115 -2.74 -0.53 6.96
N GLY A 116 -2.34 0.65 7.44
CA GLY A 116 -1.40 0.83 8.56
C GLY A 116 -0.05 1.37 8.10
N LEU A 117 0.45 2.41 8.78
CA LEU A 117 1.70 3.07 8.43
C LEU A 117 2.90 2.11 8.45
N SER A 118 2.92 1.12 9.35
CA SER A 118 4.00 0.13 9.39
C SER A 118 4.08 -0.71 8.10
N LYS A 119 2.93 -1.11 7.55
CA LYS A 119 2.87 -1.89 6.30
C LYS A 119 3.16 -1.03 5.07
N ILE A 120 2.69 0.22 5.07
CA ILE A 120 2.96 1.19 3.99
C ILE A 120 4.45 1.54 3.94
N HIS A 121 5.10 1.70 5.09
CA HIS A 121 6.56 1.84 5.18
C HIS A 121 7.27 0.59 4.64
N GLU A 122 6.89 -0.61 5.08
CA GLU A 122 7.53 -1.85 4.61
C GLU A 122 7.41 -2.03 3.08
N LEU A 123 6.24 -1.74 2.51
CA LEU A 123 6.03 -1.67 1.06
C LEU A 123 7.01 -0.68 0.43
N THR A 124 6.88 0.61 0.75
CA THR A 124 7.64 1.70 0.10
C THR A 124 9.15 1.66 0.34
N TYR A 125 9.61 0.94 1.37
CA TYR A 125 11.04 0.68 1.60
C TYR A 125 11.56 -0.55 0.81
N SER A 126 10.70 -1.51 0.45
CA SER A 126 11.11 -2.75 -0.25
C SER A 126 11.50 -2.54 -1.71
N ARG A 127 10.94 -1.52 -2.38
CA ARG A 127 11.17 -1.13 -3.79
C ARG A 127 10.55 0.26 -4.03
N ARG A 128 10.57 0.75 -5.26
CA ARG A 128 9.98 2.04 -5.67
C ARG A 128 8.49 1.92 -6.03
N TYR A 129 7.69 2.95 -5.77
CA TYR A 129 6.22 2.97 -5.86
C TYR A 129 5.68 4.32 -6.43
N GLU A 130 4.93 4.36 -7.56
CA GLU A 130 4.11 5.53 -8.03
C GLU A 130 2.71 5.77 -7.36
N LEU A 131 2.54 6.81 -6.53
CA LEU A 131 1.29 7.02 -5.78
C LEU A 131 0.07 7.44 -6.66
N LEU A 132 -0.97 6.61 -6.82
CA LEU A 132 -2.27 6.98 -7.45
C LEU A 132 -3.42 7.32 -6.46
N VAL A 133 -4.00 8.51 -6.55
CA VAL A 133 -5.22 8.94 -5.85
C VAL A 133 -6.40 8.88 -6.81
N LEU A 134 -7.48 8.16 -6.48
CA LEU A 134 -8.74 8.11 -7.24
C LEU A 134 -9.90 8.68 -6.44
N LEU A 135 -10.25 9.93 -6.69
CA LEU A 135 -11.34 10.65 -6.02
C LEU A 135 -12.64 10.54 -6.82
N GLU A 136 -13.77 10.57 -6.12
CA GLU A 136 -15.12 10.69 -6.68
C GLU A 136 -15.95 11.62 -5.80
N ASP A 137 -16.72 12.54 -6.39
CA ASP A 137 -17.62 13.43 -5.65
C ASP A 137 -19.07 12.90 -5.57
N TRP A 138 -19.98 13.68 -4.96
CA TRP A 138 -21.38 13.27 -4.78
C TRP A 138 -22.21 13.29 -6.08
N GLU A 139 -21.66 13.81 -7.18
CA GLU A 139 -22.29 13.83 -8.52
C GLU A 139 -21.71 12.72 -9.41
N GLY A 140 -20.75 11.93 -8.89
CA GLY A 140 -20.06 10.87 -9.61
C GLY A 140 -18.91 11.39 -10.49
N VAL A 141 -18.46 12.64 -10.30
CA VAL A 141 -17.32 13.19 -11.04
C VAL A 141 -16.04 12.63 -10.44
N GLN A 142 -15.28 11.93 -11.27
CA GLN A 142 -14.01 11.32 -10.86
C GLN A 142 -12.81 12.23 -11.16
N ALA A 143 -11.87 12.30 -10.23
CA ALA A 143 -10.64 13.07 -10.35
C ALA A 143 -9.43 12.27 -9.87
N VAL A 144 -8.27 12.47 -10.50
CA VAL A 144 -7.08 11.64 -10.30
C VAL A 144 -5.87 12.49 -9.91
N ALA A 145 -5.05 12.04 -8.96
CA ALA A 145 -3.71 12.59 -8.72
C ALA A 145 -2.69 11.45 -8.67
N ARG A 146 -1.68 11.46 -9.55
CA ARG A 146 -0.65 10.42 -9.67
C ARG A 146 0.74 11.02 -9.48
N TYR A 147 1.56 10.40 -8.65
CA TYR A 147 2.95 10.80 -8.37
C TYR A 147 3.88 9.68 -8.80
N SER A 148 4.97 9.98 -9.52
CA SER A 148 5.89 8.93 -9.99
C SER A 148 6.79 8.30 -8.91
N ASP A 149 6.60 8.64 -7.64
CA ASP A 149 7.32 8.08 -6.50
C ASP A 149 6.52 8.25 -5.19
N PHE A 150 6.81 7.42 -4.20
CA PHE A 150 6.14 7.36 -2.91
C PHE A 150 7.04 6.67 -1.88
N LEU A 151 7.49 7.42 -0.87
CA LEU A 151 8.28 6.87 0.22
C LEU A 151 7.76 7.36 1.57
N VAL A 152 7.37 6.42 2.43
CA VAL A 152 7.02 6.68 3.83
C VAL A 152 8.17 6.22 4.71
N ALA A 153 8.64 7.09 5.60
CA ALA A 153 9.72 6.79 6.53
C ALA A 153 9.35 5.74 7.59
N GLY A 154 10.34 5.27 8.33
CA GLY A 154 10.12 4.34 9.44
C GLY A 154 9.60 4.99 10.74
N PRO A 155 9.37 4.19 11.80
CA PRO A 155 8.83 4.66 13.08
C PRO A 155 9.69 5.76 13.74
N LYS A 156 11.02 5.67 13.61
CA LYS A 156 11.98 6.65 14.15
C LYS A 156 11.75 8.07 13.63
N GLU A 157 11.19 8.17 12.43
CA GLU A 157 10.90 9.42 11.72
C GLU A 157 9.38 9.70 11.67
N LYS A 158 8.61 9.00 12.52
CA LYS A 158 7.16 9.15 12.67
C LYS A 158 6.40 8.99 11.35
N TYR A 159 6.85 8.09 10.48
CA TYR A 159 6.22 7.82 9.18
C TYR A 159 6.03 9.07 8.30
N MET A 160 7.00 9.99 8.37
CA MET A 160 7.10 11.15 7.50
C MET A 160 7.05 10.75 6.02
N LEU A 161 6.29 11.50 5.22
CA LEU A 161 6.30 11.39 3.77
C LEU A 161 7.62 11.97 3.24
N ARG A 162 8.51 11.10 2.77
CA ARG A 162 9.89 11.42 2.37
C ARG A 162 10.04 11.74 0.90
N SER A 163 9.21 11.13 0.05
CA SER A 163 9.23 11.34 -1.39
C SER A 163 7.81 11.27 -1.94
N LEU A 164 7.51 12.24 -2.80
CA LEU A 164 6.48 12.16 -3.83
C LEU A 164 7.19 12.47 -5.15
N GLY A 165 6.94 11.66 -6.17
CA GLY A 165 7.49 11.90 -7.50
C GLY A 165 6.72 12.99 -8.26
N ASN A 166 7.03 13.13 -9.54
CA ASN A 166 6.35 14.10 -10.40
C ASN A 166 4.83 13.87 -10.40
N PHE A 167 4.07 14.92 -10.11
CA PHE A 167 2.61 14.93 -10.17
C PHE A 167 2.09 14.87 -11.62
N SER A 168 0.94 14.24 -11.79
CA SER A 168 0.08 14.26 -12.97
C SER A 168 -1.37 13.96 -12.59
N GLY A 169 -2.34 14.38 -13.39
CA GLY A 169 -3.77 14.08 -13.16
C GLY A 169 -4.67 15.31 -13.08
N SER A 170 -5.96 15.08 -12.84
CA SER A 170 -7.04 16.08 -12.87
C SER A 170 -7.43 16.67 -11.50
N ALA A 171 -7.02 16.07 -10.38
CA ALA A 171 -7.44 16.49 -9.04
C ALA A 171 -6.67 17.70 -8.45
N GLY A 172 -5.61 18.17 -9.12
CA GLY A 172 -4.66 19.13 -8.57
C GLY A 172 -3.71 18.53 -7.53
N ASP A 173 -2.62 19.24 -7.21
CA ASP A 173 -1.52 18.73 -6.38
C ASP A 173 -1.58 19.19 -4.91
N SER A 174 -2.69 18.92 -4.23
CA SER A 174 -2.83 19.25 -2.81
C SER A 174 -1.98 18.37 -1.87
N LEU A 175 -1.31 17.35 -2.39
CA LEU A 175 -0.51 16.41 -1.60
C LEU A 175 0.95 16.89 -1.50
N MET A 176 1.53 17.41 -2.60
CA MET A 176 2.86 18.02 -2.57
C MET A 176 2.85 19.38 -1.88
N GLU A 177 1.83 20.21 -2.11
CA GLU A 177 1.73 21.59 -1.60
C GLU A 177 1.78 21.71 -0.06
N TYR A 178 1.30 20.70 0.69
CA TYR A 178 1.09 20.80 2.14
C TYR A 178 1.76 19.70 2.99
N HIS A 179 2.27 18.63 2.38
CA HIS A 179 2.62 17.41 3.13
C HIS A 179 3.99 16.78 2.83
N LEU A 180 4.75 17.28 1.86
CA LEU A 180 6.17 16.92 1.79
C LEU A 180 6.95 17.58 2.93
N ALA A 181 7.84 16.82 3.56
CA ALA A 181 8.80 17.38 4.49
C ALA A 181 9.92 18.11 3.73
N THR A 182 9.99 19.42 3.93
CA THR A 182 11.11 20.30 3.52
C THR A 182 12.20 20.36 4.58
#